data_AF-A0A2E8RV54-F1
#
_entry.id   AF-A0A2E8RV54-F1
#
_cell.length_a   1.000
_cell.length_b   1.000
_cell.length_c   1.000
_cell.angle_alpha   90.00
_cell.angle_beta   90.00
_cell.angle_gamma   90.00
#
_symmetry.space_group_name_H-M   'P 1'
#
loop_
_entity.id
_entity.type
_entity.pdbx_description
1 polymer ?
#
loop_
_entity_poly.entity_id
_entity_poly.type
_entity_poly.pdbx_seq_one_letter_code
_entity_poly.pdbx_strand_id
1 'polypeptide(L)'
;MKMRNKLRFVVILLVFLLGTLALARQILIGRAQDNPEESALPILGGIPKFELVDQHSSYFSVDKMEGKVTLTDFIFTTCPSVCPMMTQKKLRVFRQHQNNPKFQSLSITVNPAYDSPERLKTYAESFGIENKKWFFLTGDEKEIHRLAWEGFKVGSKTELANHSPYFILSDSQQRIRGYYNSDDQYAMKKLKKEIVQLLNDTD
;
A
#
# COMPACT_ATOMS: atom_id res chain seq x y z
N MET A 1 23.66 51.66 -42.96
CA MET A 1 24.20 51.13 -41.67
C MET A 1 23.21 51.17 -40.49
N LYS A 2 22.26 52.13 -40.43
CA LYS A 2 21.34 52.35 -39.28
C LYS A 2 20.23 51.28 -39.10
N MET A 3 19.80 50.61 -40.18
CA MET A 3 18.65 49.68 -40.17
C MET A 3 19.00 48.27 -39.66
N ARG A 4 20.22 47.79 -39.94
CA ARG A 4 20.73 46.48 -39.45
C ARG A 4 20.87 46.44 -37.93
N ASN A 5 21.21 47.57 -37.29
CA ASN A 5 21.31 47.66 -35.84
C ASN A 5 19.92 47.67 -35.19
N LYS A 6 18.93 48.38 -35.77
CA LYS A 6 17.55 48.33 -35.30
C LYS A 6 16.95 46.93 -35.37
N LEU A 7 17.19 46.20 -36.46
CA LEU A 7 16.71 44.83 -36.61
C LEU A 7 17.35 43.89 -35.57
N ARG A 8 18.65 44.02 -35.31
CA ARG A 8 19.34 43.26 -34.25
C ARG A 8 18.78 43.55 -32.87
N PHE A 9 18.51 44.83 -32.55
CA PHE A 9 17.90 45.21 -31.28
C PHE A 9 16.48 44.63 -31.11
N VAL A 10 15.65 44.65 -32.16
CA VAL A 10 14.30 44.07 -32.12
C VAL A 10 14.34 42.56 -31.92
N VAL A 11 15.25 41.85 -32.61
CA VAL A 11 15.40 40.40 -32.45
C VAL A 11 15.86 40.04 -31.03
N ILE A 12 16.81 40.79 -30.45
CA ILE A 12 17.25 40.57 -29.06
C ILE A 12 16.09 40.77 -28.08
N LEU A 13 15.30 41.84 -28.23
CA LEU A 13 14.14 42.09 -27.39
C LEU A 13 13.10 40.97 -27.47
N LEU A 14 12.84 40.44 -28.67
CA LEU A 14 11.90 39.32 -28.86
C LEU A 14 12.40 38.03 -28.21
N VAL A 15 13.70 37.73 -28.31
CA VAL A 15 14.30 36.54 -27.66
C VAL A 15 14.24 36.68 -26.13
N PHE A 16 14.52 37.86 -25.58
CA PHE A 16 14.39 38.11 -24.14
C PHE A 16 12.94 37.98 -23.68
N LEU A 17 11.97 38.52 -24.43
CA LEU A 17 10.54 38.42 -24.12
C LEU A 17 10.05 36.96 -24.15
N LEU A 18 10.46 36.18 -25.15
CA LEU A 18 10.14 34.75 -25.22
C LEU A 18 10.77 33.97 -24.07
N GLY A 19 12.01 34.30 -23.68
CA GLY A 19 12.69 33.71 -22.53
C GLY A 19 11.99 34.00 -21.20
N THR A 20 11.55 35.24 -20.96
CA THR A 20 10.83 35.60 -19.73
C THR A 20 9.43 34.97 -19.67
N LEU A 21 8.74 34.87 -20.81
CA LEU A 21 7.46 34.15 -20.89
C LEU A 21 7.61 32.65 -20.61
N ALA A 22 8.67 32.02 -21.14
CA ALA A 22 8.97 30.61 -20.86
C ALA A 22 9.30 30.38 -19.38
N LEU A 23 10.08 31.27 -18.76
CA LEU A 23 10.42 31.19 -17.34
C LEU A 23 9.20 31.45 -16.44
N ALA A 24 8.37 32.44 -16.77
CA ALA A 24 7.12 32.71 -16.07
C ALA A 24 6.16 31.52 -16.14
N ARG A 25 6.08 30.84 -17.30
CA ARG A 25 5.30 29.60 -17.46
C ARG A 25 5.86 28.47 -16.59
N GLN A 26 7.19 28.29 -16.52
CA GLN A 26 7.79 27.27 -15.64
C GLN A 26 7.52 27.56 -14.16
N ILE A 27 7.57 28.83 -13.74
CA ILE A 27 7.27 29.24 -12.36
C ILE A 27 5.77 29.05 -12.04
N LEU A 28 4.88 29.36 -12.99
CA LEU A 28 3.45 29.16 -12.84
C LEU A 28 3.09 27.66 -12.79
N ILE A 29 3.71 26.84 -13.63
CA ILE A 29 3.53 25.37 -13.60
C ILE A 29 4.07 24.80 -12.29
N GLY A 30 5.26 25.24 -11.84
CA GLY A 30 5.81 24.82 -10.55
C GLY A 30 4.89 25.14 -9.37
N ARG A 31 4.29 26.34 -9.35
CA ARG A 31 3.31 26.74 -8.32
C ARG A 31 1.99 26.00 -8.40
N ALA A 32 1.56 25.58 -9.58
CA ALA A 32 0.33 24.79 -9.75
C ALA A 32 0.51 23.33 -9.29
N GLN A 33 1.75 22.85 -9.17
CA GLN A 33 2.08 21.49 -8.73
C GLN A 33 2.20 21.36 -7.21
N ASP A 34 2.30 22.48 -6.49
CA ASP A 34 2.39 22.54 -5.02
C ASP A 34 0.99 22.65 -4.39
N ASN A 35 0.03 21.86 -4.85
CA ASN A 35 -1.29 21.80 -4.23
C ASN A 35 -1.29 20.70 -3.15
N PRO A 36 -1.19 21.03 -1.83
CA PRO A 36 -1.01 20.04 -0.76
C PRO A 36 -2.20 19.09 -0.62
N GLU A 37 -3.37 19.44 -1.16
CA GLU A 37 -4.55 18.57 -1.16
C GLU A 37 -4.46 17.43 -2.19
N GLU A 38 -3.65 17.59 -3.25
CA GLU A 38 -3.35 16.52 -4.22
C GLU A 38 -2.23 15.58 -3.73
N SER A 39 -1.51 15.98 -2.68
CA SER A 39 -0.44 15.20 -2.05
C SER A 39 -0.97 14.08 -1.16
N ALA A 40 -2.07 14.29 -0.41
CA ALA A 40 -2.53 13.32 0.59
C ALA A 40 -3.28 12.13 -0.04
N LEU A 41 -2.88 10.89 0.30
CA LEU A 41 -3.60 9.70 -0.18
C LEU A 41 -5.05 9.68 0.33
N PRO A 42 -6.02 9.16 -0.43
CA PRO A 42 -7.41 9.11 0.00
C PRO A 42 -7.59 8.28 1.28
N ILE A 43 -8.64 8.58 2.05
CA ILE A 43 -9.09 7.76 3.18
C ILE A 43 -10.32 6.97 2.72
N LEU A 44 -10.20 5.65 2.65
CA LEU A 44 -11.22 4.75 2.11
C LEU A 44 -12.07 4.07 3.19
N GLY A 45 -11.71 4.25 4.46
CA GLY A 45 -12.40 3.71 5.62
C GLY A 45 -11.45 3.41 6.77
N GLY A 46 -11.99 3.27 7.98
CA GLY A 46 -11.23 2.78 9.14
C GLY A 46 -11.40 1.27 9.30
N ILE A 47 -10.35 0.61 9.82
CA ILE A 47 -10.40 -0.80 10.18
C ILE A 47 -11.09 -0.92 11.54
N PRO A 48 -12.14 -1.75 11.68
CA PRO A 48 -12.84 -1.93 12.94
C PRO A 48 -11.97 -2.70 13.93
N LYS A 49 -12.36 -2.68 15.21
CA LYS A 49 -11.74 -3.53 16.22
C LYS A 49 -11.89 -5.01 15.86
N PHE A 50 -10.82 -5.75 16.12
CA PHE A 50 -10.76 -7.20 16.00
C PHE A 50 -9.68 -7.78 16.91
N GLU A 51 -9.79 -9.08 17.13
CA GLU A 51 -8.75 -9.90 17.75
C GLU A 51 -8.70 -11.24 17.01
N LEU A 52 -7.50 -11.63 16.59
CA LEU A 52 -7.19 -12.88 15.91
C LEU A 52 -5.99 -13.53 16.60
N VAL A 53 -5.56 -14.70 16.12
CA VAL A 53 -4.41 -15.44 16.63
C VAL A 53 -3.36 -15.55 15.52
N ASP A 54 -2.10 -15.28 15.85
CA ASP A 54 -0.99 -15.38 14.91
C ASP A 54 -0.41 -16.81 14.81
N GLN A 55 0.55 -17.00 13.89
CA GLN A 55 1.23 -18.28 13.66
C GLN A 55 2.08 -18.79 14.84
N HIS A 56 2.25 -17.98 15.88
CA HIS A 56 2.92 -18.34 17.13
C HIS A 56 1.93 -18.51 18.28
N SER A 57 0.63 -18.66 17.94
CA SER A 57 -0.47 -18.82 18.89
C SER A 57 -0.60 -17.64 19.87
N SER A 58 -0.18 -16.44 19.44
CA SER A 58 -0.29 -15.20 20.20
C SER A 58 -1.45 -14.35 19.67
N TYR A 59 -2.19 -13.69 20.58
CA TYR A 59 -3.26 -12.78 20.17
C TYR A 59 -2.72 -11.58 19.40
N PHE A 60 -3.43 -11.20 18.34
CA PHE A 60 -3.19 -10.01 17.54
C PHE A 60 -4.48 -9.20 17.44
N SER A 61 -4.47 -7.99 17.99
CA SER A 61 -5.57 -7.03 17.87
C SER A 61 -5.23 -5.88 16.95
N VAL A 62 -6.26 -5.14 16.52
CA VAL A 62 -6.10 -3.92 15.71
C VAL A 62 -5.14 -2.91 16.36
N ASP A 63 -5.07 -2.86 17.69
CA ASP A 63 -4.21 -1.92 18.42
C ASP A 63 -2.71 -2.12 18.10
N LYS A 64 -2.30 -3.33 17.69
CA LYS A 64 -0.94 -3.60 17.23
C LYS A 64 -0.60 -2.95 15.89
N MET A 65 -1.60 -2.39 15.20
CA MET A 65 -1.47 -1.62 13.95
C MET A 65 -1.27 -0.13 14.18
N GLU A 66 -1.56 0.37 15.39
CA GLU A 66 -1.37 1.78 15.71
C GLU A 66 0.09 2.22 15.51
N GLY A 67 0.27 3.38 14.87
CA GLY A 67 1.58 3.93 14.55
C GLY A 67 2.35 3.18 13.44
N LYS A 68 1.70 2.24 12.74
CA LYS A 68 2.34 1.44 11.69
C LYS A 68 1.59 1.45 10.36
N VAL A 69 2.33 1.68 9.28
CA VAL A 69 1.90 1.37 7.92
C VAL A 69 1.82 -0.15 7.78
N THR A 70 0.63 -0.64 7.45
CA THR A 70 0.34 -2.07 7.43
C THR A 70 -0.12 -2.51 6.04
N LEU A 71 0.57 -3.53 5.50
CA LEU A 71 0.23 -4.17 4.24
C LEU A 71 -0.51 -5.50 4.48
N THR A 72 -1.78 -5.55 4.12
CA THR A 72 -2.65 -6.71 4.38
C THR A 72 -2.97 -7.47 3.09
N ASP A 73 -3.07 -8.80 3.17
CA ASP A 73 -3.72 -9.67 2.19
C ASP A 73 -4.56 -10.74 2.89
N PHE A 74 -5.46 -11.34 2.10
CA PHE A 74 -6.25 -12.51 2.50
C PHE A 74 -5.77 -13.73 1.72
N ILE A 75 -5.51 -14.83 2.42
CA ILE A 75 -4.91 -16.04 1.84
C ILE A 75 -5.63 -17.29 2.34
N PHE A 76 -5.35 -18.44 1.77
CA PHE A 76 -5.58 -19.72 2.43
C PHE A 76 -4.49 -20.69 1.98
N THR A 77 -3.98 -21.52 2.89
CA THR A 77 -2.73 -22.26 2.63
C THR A 77 -2.88 -23.35 1.57
N THR A 78 -4.10 -23.82 1.33
CA THR A 78 -4.42 -24.83 0.30
C THR A 78 -4.62 -24.25 -1.10
N CYS A 79 -4.45 -22.94 -1.29
CA CYS A 79 -4.54 -22.31 -2.61
C CYS A 79 -3.40 -22.79 -3.53
N PRO A 80 -3.70 -23.40 -4.69
CA PRO A 80 -2.68 -24.04 -5.51
C PRO A 80 -1.82 -23.07 -6.32
N SER A 81 -2.22 -21.79 -6.49
CA SER A 81 -1.58 -20.89 -7.45
C SER A 81 -1.46 -19.43 -7.00
N VAL A 82 -2.59 -18.73 -6.83
CA VAL A 82 -2.60 -17.27 -6.65
C VAL A 82 -1.96 -16.84 -5.33
N CYS A 83 -2.31 -17.48 -4.20
CA CYS A 83 -1.76 -17.09 -2.90
C CYS A 83 -0.23 -17.25 -2.83
N PRO A 84 0.39 -18.38 -3.25
CA PRO A 84 1.86 -18.47 -3.32
C PRO A 84 2.52 -17.35 -4.13
N MET A 85 1.94 -16.97 -5.27
CA MET A 85 2.44 -15.85 -6.09
C MET A 85 2.32 -14.51 -5.36
N MET A 86 1.17 -14.25 -4.72
CA MET A 86 0.96 -13.04 -3.93
C MET A 86 1.95 -12.94 -2.76
N THR A 87 2.14 -14.03 -2.01
CA THR A 87 3.10 -14.09 -0.90
C THR A 87 4.51 -13.75 -1.37
N GLN A 88 4.96 -14.26 -2.52
CA GLN A 88 6.25 -13.90 -3.09
C GLN A 88 6.35 -12.42 -3.49
N LYS A 89 5.30 -11.86 -4.12
CA LYS A 89 5.25 -10.43 -4.50
C LYS A 89 5.30 -9.54 -3.26
N LYS A 90 4.51 -9.87 -2.24
CA LYS A 90 4.46 -9.17 -0.96
C LYS A 90 5.79 -9.26 -0.22
N LEU A 91 6.45 -10.41 -0.26
CA LEU A 91 7.79 -10.59 0.34
C LEU A 91 8.83 -9.66 -0.27
N ARG A 92 8.78 -9.41 -1.59
CA ARG A 92 9.67 -8.44 -2.23
C ARG A 92 9.45 -7.02 -1.71
N VAL A 93 8.19 -6.62 -1.51
CA VAL A 93 7.84 -5.32 -0.91
C VAL A 93 8.28 -5.27 0.56
N PHE A 94 7.97 -6.30 1.33
CA PHE A 94 8.30 -6.39 2.74
C PHE A 94 9.80 -6.26 3.00
N ARG A 95 10.64 -6.95 2.23
CA ARG A 95 12.11 -6.89 2.36
C ARG A 95 12.69 -5.49 2.19
N GLN A 96 12.02 -4.60 1.44
CA GLN A 96 12.45 -3.20 1.28
C GLN A 96 12.26 -2.37 2.57
N HIS A 97 11.34 -2.79 3.44
CA HIS A 97 10.94 -2.06 4.64
C HIS A 97 11.07 -2.89 5.93
N GLN A 98 11.62 -4.10 5.86
CA GLN A 98 11.69 -5.05 6.98
C GLN A 98 12.45 -4.53 8.20
N ASN A 99 13.30 -3.50 8.05
CA ASN A 99 14.04 -2.86 9.14
C ASN A 99 13.35 -1.59 9.67
N ASN A 100 12.32 -1.07 8.99
CA ASN A 100 11.59 0.12 9.46
C ASN A 100 10.59 -0.27 10.56
N PRO A 101 10.70 0.26 11.80
CA PRO A 101 9.83 -0.12 12.91
C PRO A 101 8.36 0.27 12.70
N LYS A 102 8.08 1.23 11.82
CA LYS A 102 6.73 1.70 11.46
C LYS A 102 6.09 0.88 10.34
N PHE A 103 6.73 -0.19 9.85
CA PHE A 103 6.18 -1.03 8.78
C PHE A 103 5.95 -2.46 9.25
N GLN A 104 4.78 -3.01 8.93
CA GLN A 104 4.42 -4.40 9.18
C GLN A 104 3.52 -4.98 8.08
N SER A 105 3.31 -6.29 8.11
CA SER A 105 2.52 -7.04 7.15
C SER A 105 1.59 -8.02 7.85
N LEU A 106 0.36 -8.15 7.36
CA LEU A 106 -0.64 -9.10 7.86
C LEU A 106 -1.13 -9.99 6.71
N SER A 107 -1.17 -11.31 6.92
CA SER A 107 -1.77 -12.26 5.99
C SER A 107 -2.85 -13.03 6.72
N ILE A 108 -4.11 -12.72 6.44
CA ILE A 108 -5.27 -13.25 7.18
C ILE A 108 -5.82 -14.45 6.41
N THR A 109 -5.97 -15.60 7.06
CA THR A 109 -6.60 -16.74 6.40
C THR A 109 -8.10 -16.53 6.22
N VAL A 110 -8.64 -16.99 5.09
CA VAL A 110 -10.09 -17.13 4.84
C VAL A 110 -10.58 -18.58 4.98
N ASN A 111 -9.70 -19.50 5.38
CA ASN A 111 -10.02 -20.90 5.66
C ASN A 111 -9.51 -21.32 7.05
N PRO A 112 -9.99 -20.70 8.14
CA PRO A 112 -9.48 -20.94 9.49
C PRO A 112 -9.72 -22.36 10.00
N ALA A 113 -10.72 -23.07 9.47
CA ALA A 113 -10.99 -24.48 9.81
C ALA A 113 -9.82 -25.40 9.41
N TYR A 114 -9.07 -25.05 8.36
CA TYR A 114 -7.86 -25.76 7.95
C TYR A 114 -6.60 -25.07 8.49
N ASP A 115 -6.53 -23.75 8.35
CA ASP A 115 -5.35 -22.92 8.60
C ASP A 115 -5.17 -22.61 10.10
N SER A 116 -4.79 -23.62 10.86
CA SER A 116 -4.29 -23.50 12.25
C SER A 116 -3.01 -22.66 12.33
N PRO A 117 -2.66 -22.12 13.52
CA PRO A 117 -1.40 -21.41 13.75
C PRO A 117 -0.18 -22.17 13.24
N GLU A 118 -0.12 -23.49 13.49
CA GLU A 118 1.00 -24.35 13.09
C GLU A 118 1.12 -24.46 11.56
N ARG A 119 -0.01 -24.54 10.85
CA ARG A 119 -0.02 -24.57 9.38
C ARG A 119 0.36 -23.22 8.79
N LEU A 120 -0.12 -22.13 9.37
CA LEU A 120 0.28 -20.78 8.97
C LEU A 120 1.78 -20.54 9.19
N LYS A 121 2.34 -21.05 10.29
CA LYS A 121 3.78 -21.02 10.55
C LYS A 121 4.54 -21.80 9.47
N THR A 122 4.10 -23.02 9.17
CA THR A 122 4.71 -23.87 8.13
C THR A 122 4.64 -23.19 6.76
N TYR A 123 3.52 -22.56 6.44
CA TYR A 123 3.33 -21.80 5.22
C TYR A 123 4.34 -20.64 5.16
N ALA A 124 4.42 -19.80 6.19
CA ALA A 124 5.38 -18.69 6.26
C ALA A 124 6.84 -19.14 6.11
N GLU A 125 7.23 -20.21 6.81
CA GLU A 125 8.58 -20.81 6.76
C GLU A 125 8.93 -21.31 5.36
N SER A 126 7.96 -21.84 4.59
CA SER A 126 8.18 -22.29 3.21
C SER A 126 8.56 -21.15 2.25
N PHE A 127 8.24 -19.89 2.60
CA PHE A 127 8.69 -18.69 1.88
C PHE A 127 9.92 -18.01 2.51
N GLY A 128 10.48 -18.59 3.59
CA GLY A 128 11.58 -18.00 4.35
C GLY A 128 11.17 -16.73 5.11
N ILE A 129 9.93 -16.69 5.61
CA ILE A 129 9.38 -15.56 6.39
C ILE A 129 9.45 -15.91 7.87
N GLU A 130 10.46 -15.36 8.55
CA GLU A 130 10.68 -15.54 10.00
C GLU A 130 10.60 -14.21 10.77
N ASN A 131 10.23 -13.13 10.08
CA ASN A 131 10.26 -11.78 10.64
C ASN A 131 9.09 -11.53 11.61
N LYS A 132 9.40 -10.97 12.79
CA LYS A 132 8.44 -10.63 13.85
C LYS A 132 7.43 -9.51 13.51
N LYS A 133 7.50 -8.94 12.31
CA LYS A 133 6.58 -7.90 11.80
C LYS A 133 5.72 -8.39 10.63
N TRP A 134 5.78 -9.68 10.29
CA TRP A 134 4.82 -10.30 9.39
C TRP A 134 4.01 -11.33 10.16
N PHE A 135 2.74 -11.04 10.34
CA PHE A 135 1.81 -11.89 11.07
C PHE A 135 0.92 -12.64 10.10
N PHE A 136 0.80 -13.95 10.30
CA PHE A 136 -0.17 -14.79 9.61
C PHE A 136 -1.27 -15.10 10.60
N LEU A 137 -2.50 -14.66 10.31
CA LEU A 137 -3.58 -14.60 11.28
C LEU A 137 -4.68 -15.60 10.95
N THR A 138 -5.23 -16.24 11.99
CA THR A 138 -6.40 -17.13 11.97
C THR A 138 -7.30 -16.84 13.17
N GLY A 139 -8.48 -17.46 13.25
CA GLY A 139 -9.44 -17.23 14.32
C GLY A 139 -10.83 -17.73 13.99
N ASP A 140 -11.84 -17.12 14.61
CA ASP A 140 -13.24 -17.43 14.33
C ASP A 140 -13.60 -17.07 12.87
N GLU A 141 -14.25 -18.00 12.18
CA GLU A 141 -14.60 -17.86 10.77
C GLU A 141 -15.55 -16.69 10.51
N LYS A 142 -16.53 -16.47 11.40
CA LYS A 142 -17.48 -15.36 11.25
C LYS A 142 -16.78 -14.03 11.42
N GLU A 143 -15.85 -13.94 12.38
CA GLU A 143 -15.05 -12.74 12.58
C GLU A 143 -14.14 -12.45 11.39
N ILE A 144 -13.47 -13.47 10.82
CA ILE A 144 -12.66 -13.32 9.61
C ILE A 144 -13.51 -12.83 8.43
N HIS A 145 -14.70 -13.41 8.22
CA HIS A 145 -15.59 -13.00 7.14
C HIS A 145 -16.11 -11.58 7.34
N ARG A 146 -16.48 -11.22 8.58
CA ARG A 146 -16.85 -9.85 8.95
C ARG A 146 -15.71 -8.88 8.68
N LEU A 147 -14.48 -9.24 9.05
CA LEU A 147 -13.30 -8.40 8.81
C LEU A 147 -13.00 -8.23 7.33
N ALA A 148 -13.05 -9.30 6.54
CA ALA A 148 -12.86 -9.23 5.11
C ALA A 148 -13.86 -8.25 4.48
N TRP A 149 -15.16 -8.45 4.74
CA TRP A 149 -16.23 -7.69 4.08
C TRP A 149 -16.46 -6.29 4.64
N GLU A 150 -16.57 -6.14 5.96
CA GLU A 150 -16.93 -4.86 6.60
C GLU A 150 -15.70 -4.03 6.94
N GLY A 151 -14.61 -4.70 7.34
CA GLY A 151 -13.40 -4.03 7.79
C GLY A 151 -12.48 -3.63 6.65
N PHE A 152 -12.00 -4.62 5.91
CA PHE A 152 -11.07 -4.46 4.79
C PHE A 152 -11.78 -4.28 3.45
N LYS A 153 -13.12 -4.35 3.40
CA LYS A 153 -13.93 -4.14 2.19
C LYS A 153 -13.49 -4.98 0.98
N VAL A 154 -13.10 -6.23 1.23
CA VAL A 154 -12.73 -7.23 0.22
C VAL A 154 -13.67 -8.42 0.25
N GLY A 155 -13.91 -9.03 -0.91
CA GLY A 155 -14.91 -10.08 -1.08
C GLY A 155 -16.33 -9.53 -1.17
N SER A 156 -17.33 -10.39 -1.00
CA SER A 156 -18.75 -10.04 -0.87
C SER A 156 -19.44 -10.89 0.19
N LYS A 157 -20.67 -10.53 0.57
CA LYS A 157 -21.49 -11.33 1.50
C LYS A 157 -21.67 -12.79 1.04
N THR A 158 -21.54 -13.04 -0.27
CA THR A 158 -21.74 -14.35 -0.91
C THR A 158 -20.48 -14.92 -1.54
N GLU A 159 -19.44 -14.10 -1.74
CA GLU A 159 -18.15 -14.52 -2.31
C GLU A 159 -17.04 -14.25 -1.31
N LEU A 160 -16.45 -15.35 -0.82
CA LEU A 160 -15.34 -15.27 0.09
C LEU A 160 -14.16 -14.54 -0.56
N ALA A 161 -13.37 -13.82 0.26
CA ALA A 161 -12.16 -13.14 -0.18
C ALA A 161 -11.07 -14.09 -0.73
N ASN A 162 -11.34 -15.40 -0.81
CA ASN A 162 -10.53 -16.48 -1.40
C ASN A 162 -9.99 -16.17 -2.81
N HIS A 163 -10.59 -15.24 -3.55
CA HIS A 163 -10.14 -14.89 -4.91
C HIS A 163 -9.68 -13.44 -5.04
N SER A 164 -9.39 -12.75 -3.94
CA SER A 164 -8.96 -11.35 -3.98
C SER A 164 -7.45 -11.27 -4.32
N PRO A 165 -7.04 -10.84 -5.53
CA PRO A 165 -5.63 -10.63 -5.84
C PRO A 165 -5.08 -9.34 -5.22
N TYR A 166 -5.76 -8.76 -4.23
CA TYR A 166 -5.48 -7.41 -3.74
C TYR A 166 -4.61 -7.39 -2.50
N PHE A 167 -3.64 -6.46 -2.49
CA PHE A 167 -3.05 -5.94 -1.28
C PHE A 167 -3.84 -4.73 -0.78
N ILE A 168 -4.05 -4.64 0.52
CA ILE A 168 -4.68 -3.49 1.18
C ILE A 168 -3.60 -2.71 1.95
N LEU A 169 -3.46 -1.42 1.67
CA LEU A 169 -2.56 -0.53 2.41
C LEU A 169 -3.34 0.26 3.44
N SER A 170 -2.88 0.22 4.68
CA SER A 170 -3.42 1.04 5.78
C SER A 170 -2.33 1.87 6.44
N ASP A 171 -2.69 3.05 6.95
CA ASP A 171 -1.78 3.99 7.60
C ASP A 171 -1.68 3.77 9.12
N SER A 172 -0.87 4.62 9.76
CA SER A 172 -0.61 4.65 11.22
C SER A 172 -1.86 4.81 12.07
N GLN A 173 -2.96 5.32 11.52
CA GLN A 173 -4.23 5.55 12.22
C GLN A 173 -5.27 4.47 11.87
N GLN A 174 -4.83 3.33 11.32
CA GLN A 174 -5.69 2.20 10.99
C GLN A 174 -6.70 2.54 9.89
N ARG A 175 -6.37 3.50 9.00
CA ARG A 175 -7.21 3.91 7.87
C ARG A 175 -6.73 3.27 6.60
N ILE A 176 -7.63 2.74 5.79
CA ILE A 176 -7.34 2.18 4.48
C ILE A 176 -7.05 3.32 3.51
N ARG A 177 -5.90 3.23 2.83
CA ARG A 177 -5.42 4.23 1.86
C ARG A 177 -5.46 3.74 0.42
N GLY A 178 -5.53 2.42 0.20
CA GLY A 178 -5.64 1.88 -1.15
C GLY A 178 -5.77 0.36 -1.23
N TYR A 179 -6.22 -0.09 -2.40
CA TYR A 179 -6.30 -1.48 -2.82
C TYR A 179 -5.49 -1.65 -4.10
N TYR A 180 -4.61 -2.66 -4.14
CA TYR A 180 -3.66 -2.83 -5.23
C TYR A 180 -3.73 -4.25 -5.74
N ASN A 181 -4.20 -4.41 -6.98
CA ASN A 181 -4.20 -5.72 -7.63
C ASN A 181 -2.75 -6.16 -7.86
N SER A 182 -2.38 -7.31 -7.31
CA SER A 182 -1.03 -7.83 -7.35
C SER A 182 -0.56 -8.23 -8.76
N ASP A 183 -1.48 -8.43 -9.72
CA ASP A 183 -1.17 -8.75 -11.12
C ASP A 183 -0.96 -7.51 -11.99
N ASP A 184 -1.39 -6.34 -11.52
CA ASP A 184 -1.19 -5.08 -12.21
C ASP A 184 0.16 -4.45 -11.81
N GLN A 185 1.09 -4.36 -12.77
CA GLN A 185 2.40 -3.74 -12.55
C GLN A 185 2.31 -2.25 -12.19
N TYR A 186 1.34 -1.52 -12.74
CA TYR A 186 1.11 -0.12 -12.39
C TYR A 186 0.62 -0.01 -10.96
N ALA A 187 -0.34 -0.84 -10.56
CA ALA A 187 -0.81 -0.90 -9.17
C ALA A 187 0.33 -1.24 -8.20
N MET A 188 1.18 -2.21 -8.53
CA MET A 188 2.34 -2.57 -7.70
C MET A 188 3.40 -1.47 -7.62
N LYS A 189 3.61 -0.70 -8.70
CA LYS A 189 4.49 0.47 -8.69
C LYS A 189 3.91 1.58 -7.81
N LYS A 190 2.60 1.81 -7.92
CA LYS A 190 1.86 2.77 -7.09
C LYS A 190 1.93 2.39 -5.61
N LEU A 191 1.65 1.13 -5.25
CA LEU A 191 1.76 0.60 -3.89
C LEU A 191 3.10 0.93 -3.24
N LYS A 192 4.20 0.64 -3.94
CA LYS A 192 5.55 0.89 -3.40
C LYS A 192 5.81 2.37 -3.15
N LYS A 193 5.36 3.25 -4.05
CA LYS A 193 5.46 4.71 -3.87
C LYS A 193 4.67 5.17 -2.64
N GLU A 194 3.45 4.66 -2.50
CA GLU A 194 2.52 5.08 -1.45
C GLU A 194 2.91 4.55 -0.06
N ILE A 195 3.54 3.36 0.02
CA ILE A 195 4.18 2.89 1.26
C ILE A 195 5.27 3.87 1.71
N VAL A 196 6.16 4.30 0.80
CA VAL A 196 7.23 5.25 1.14
C VAL A 196 6.65 6.58 1.59
N GLN A 197 5.59 7.05 0.93
CA GLN A 197 4.89 8.27 1.32
C GLN A 197 4.35 8.17 2.75
N LEU A 198 3.55 7.14 3.06
CA LEU A 198 2.98 6.96 4.40
C LEU A 198 4.02 6.76 5.49
N LEU A 199 5.19 6.18 5.18
CA LEU A 199 6.26 6.00 6.15
C LEU A 199 7.00 7.31 6.46
N ASN A 200 6.93 8.30 5.56
CA ASN A 200 7.53 9.63 5.72
C ASN A 200 6.55 10.66 6.27
N ASP A 201 5.24 10.42 6.11
CA ASP A 201 4.20 11.22 6.72
C ASP A 201 4.38 11.14 8.25
N THR A 202 4.66 12.30 8.84
CA THR A 202 4.70 12.49 10.28
C THR A 202 3.33 13.00 10.67
N ASP A 203 2.49 12.10 11.20
CA ASP A 203 1.30 12.52 11.96
C ASP A 203 1.71 13.37 13.16
#